data_AF-A0A139C800-F1
#
_entry.id   AF-A0A139C800-F1
#
_cell.length_a   1.000
_cell.length_b   1.000
_cell.length_c   1.000
_cell.angle_alpha   90.00
_cell.angle_beta   90.00
_cell.angle_gamma   90.00
#
_symmetry.space_group_name_H-M   'P 1'
#
loop_
_entity.id
_entity.type
_entity.pdbx_description
1 polymer ?
#
loop_
_entity_poly.entity_id
_entity_poly.type
_entity_poly.pdbx_seq_one_letter_code
_entity_poly.pdbx_strand_id
1 'polypeptide(L)'
;ENDLDVIEKIPGARGGEEEGLNIHSIRLPGLVAHQEVIFGGEGQTLKIRHDSINRRSFMPGVKLAIDKLEDIDGVVYGLDNLMEF
;
A
#
# COMPACT_ATOMS: atom_id res chain seq x y z
N GLU A 1 -13.44 -19.00 -22.58
CA GLU A 1 -12.82 -17.72 -22.18
C GLU A 1 -12.85 -17.63 -20.66
N ASN A 2 -11.74 -17.25 -20.01
CA ASN A 2 -11.74 -17.02 -18.57
C ASN A 2 -12.35 -15.63 -18.32
N ASP A 3 -13.66 -15.59 -18.10
CA ASP A 3 -14.31 -14.45 -17.44
C ASP A 3 -13.78 -14.39 -16.00
N LEU A 4 -12.65 -13.71 -15.82
CA LEU A 4 -12.26 -13.23 -14.50
C LEU A 4 -13.23 -12.10 -14.17
N ASP A 5 -14.06 -12.28 -13.15
CA ASP A 5 -14.90 -11.21 -12.61
C ASP A 5 -14.00 -10.01 -12.26
N VAL A 6 -14.02 -8.99 -13.11
CA VAL A 6 -13.24 -7.77 -12.89
C VAL A 6 -13.96 -6.96 -11.83
N ILE A 7 -13.45 -7.03 -10.60
CA ILE A 7 -13.98 -6.26 -9.48
C ILE A 7 -13.33 -4.87 -9.50
N GLU A 8 -14.14 -3.84 -9.77
CA GLU A 8 -13.77 -2.46 -9.46
C GLU A 8 -14.02 -2.20 -7.97
N LYS A 9 -12.94 -2.04 -7.20
CA LYS A 9 -13.06 -1.84 -5.74
C LYS A 9 -13.59 -0.46 -5.38
N ILE A 10 -13.12 0.56 -6.09
CA ILE A 10 -13.49 1.97 -5.86
C ILE A 10 -13.96 2.49 -7.22
N PRO A 11 -15.25 2.85 -7.37
CA PRO A 11 -15.78 3.37 -8.62
C PRO A 11 -14.97 4.55 -9.14
N GLY A 12 -14.51 4.47 -10.38
CA GLY A 12 -13.90 5.62 -11.07
C GLY A 12 -12.47 5.95 -10.62
N ALA A 13 -11.67 4.97 -10.19
CA ALA A 13 -10.32 5.12 -9.60
C ALA A 13 -9.24 5.88 -10.41
N ARG A 14 -9.55 6.75 -11.38
CA ARG A 14 -8.74 7.94 -11.71
C ARG A 14 -9.41 9.20 -11.14
N GLY A 15 -9.65 9.20 -9.83
CA GLY A 15 -10.47 10.19 -9.14
C GLY A 15 -11.69 9.58 -8.46
N GLY A 16 -11.59 8.32 -8.04
CA GLY A 16 -12.62 7.67 -7.25
C GLY A 16 -12.57 8.22 -5.83
N GLU A 17 -13.72 8.22 -5.15
CA GLU A 17 -13.85 8.71 -3.78
C GLU A 17 -14.14 7.54 -2.84
N GLU A 18 -13.39 7.47 -1.76
CA GLU A 18 -13.58 6.47 -0.69
C GLU A 18 -13.40 7.21 0.64
N GLU A 19 -14.43 7.20 1.49
CA GLU A 19 -14.40 7.83 2.82
C GLU A 19 -13.89 9.29 2.84
N GLY A 20 -14.24 10.08 1.81
CA GLY A 20 -13.81 11.47 1.66
C GLY A 20 -12.41 11.65 1.08
N LEU A 21 -11.73 10.57 0.68
CA LEU A 21 -10.40 10.58 0.08
C LEU A 21 -10.50 10.36 -1.44
N ASN A 22 -9.82 11.21 -2.20
CA ASN A 22 -9.67 11.03 -3.64
C ASN A 22 -8.54 10.05 -3.94
N ILE A 23 -8.84 8.98 -4.67
CA ILE A 23 -7.89 7.93 -5.04
C ILE A 23 -7.69 7.89 -6.55
N HIS A 24 -6.42 7.97 -6.95
CA HIS A 24 -5.97 7.95 -8.34
C HIS A 24 -5.02 6.77 -8.60
N SER A 25 -5.55 5.75 -9.27
CA SER A 25 -4.87 4.55 -9.75
C SER A 25 -4.30 4.77 -11.16
N ILE A 26 -2.98 4.91 -11.25
CA ILE A 26 -2.26 4.99 -12.53
C ILE A 26 -1.87 3.58 -12.98
N ARG A 27 -1.98 3.30 -14.29
CA ARG A 27 -1.51 2.06 -14.94
C ARG A 27 -0.59 2.45 -16.09
N LEU A 28 0.71 2.26 -15.90
CA LEU A 28 1.73 2.55 -16.90
C LEU A 28 2.69 1.36 -17.04
N PRO A 29 3.08 0.96 -18.26
CA PRO A 29 4.13 -0.04 -18.46
C PRO A 29 5.43 0.35 -17.77
N GLY A 30 6.10 -0.62 -17.16
CA GLY A 30 7.40 -0.43 -16.49
C GLY A 30 7.31 -0.05 -15.01
N LEU A 31 6.14 0.37 -14.51
CA LEU A 31 5.92 0.53 -13.07
C LEU A 31 5.70 -0.83 -12.40
N VAL A 32 6.18 -0.96 -11.16
CA VAL A 32 5.96 -2.16 -10.34
C VAL A 32 4.91 -1.86 -9.28
N ALA A 33 5.24 -1.11 -8.23
CA ALA A 33 4.26 -0.59 -7.28
C ALA A 33 4.73 0.74 -6.69
N HIS A 34 3.86 1.75 -6.75
CA HIS A 34 4.14 3.12 -6.34
C HIS A 34 2.92 3.70 -5.64
N GLN A 35 3.13 4.40 -4.54
CA GLN A 35 2.07 5.12 -3.82
C GLN A 35 2.61 6.46 -3.33
N GLU A 36 1.82 7.52 -3.49
CA GLU A 36 2.09 8.84 -2.92
C GLU A 36 0.82 9.30 -2.19
N VAL A 37 0.96 9.64 -0.91
CA VAL A 37 -0.08 10.28 -0.11
C VAL A 37 0.29 11.75 0.03
N ILE A 38 -0.63 12.63 -0.34
CA ILE A 38 -0.40 14.08 -0.39
C ILE A 38 -1.35 14.74 0.62
N PHE A 39 -0.78 15.41 1.62
CA PHE A 39 -1.50 16.26 2.57
C PHE A 39 -1.26 17.73 2.21
N GLY A 40 -2.31 18.54 2.24
CA GLY A 40 -2.25 19.99 2.02
C GLY A 40 -2.63 20.77 3.28
N GLY A 41 -1.93 21.88 3.52
CA GLY A 41 -2.25 22.87 4.53
C GLY A 41 -1.96 24.28 4.01
N GLU A 42 -2.31 25.31 4.78
CA GLU A 42 -2.04 26.69 4.37
C GLU A 42 -0.53 26.92 4.16
N GLY A 43 -0.14 27.31 2.95
CA GLY A 43 1.26 27.57 2.60
C GLY A 43 2.18 26.33 2.53
N GLN A 44 1.65 25.10 2.69
CA GLN A 44 2.49 23.89 2.75
C GLN A 44 1.83 22.61 2.24
N THR A 45 2.67 21.63 1.91
CA THR A 45 2.26 20.26 1.57
C THR A 45 3.22 19.25 2.18
N LEU A 46 2.70 18.11 2.64
CA LEU A 46 3.50 16.94 3.02
C LEU A 46 3.22 15.80 2.04
N LYS A 47 4.27 15.17 1.54
CA LYS A 47 4.18 14.01 0.65
C LYS A 47 4.89 12.81 1.26
N ILE A 48 4.17 11.71 1.39
CA ILE A 48 4.73 10.42 1.79
C ILE A 48 4.69 9.50 0.56
N ARG A 49 5.86 9.09 0.08
CA ARG A 49 6.00 8.33 -1.15
C ARG A 49 6.75 7.03 -0.91
N HIS A 50 6.22 5.95 -1.46
CA HIS A 50 6.86 4.63 -1.48
C HIS A 50 6.94 4.12 -2.93
N ASP A 51 8.14 3.71 -3.33
CA ASP A 51 8.44 3.15 -4.65
C ASP A 51 9.06 1.75 -4.50
N SER A 52 8.28 0.71 -4.77
CA SER A 52 8.79 -0.67 -4.87
C SER A 52 9.29 -0.93 -6.28
N ILE A 53 10.59 -0.74 -6.51
CA ILE A 53 11.21 -0.94 -7.84
C ILE A 53 11.27 -2.43 -8.23
N ASN A 54 11.34 -3.34 -7.25
CA ASN A 54 11.29 -4.77 -7.47
C ASN A 54 10.77 -5.51 -6.22
N ARG A 55 10.47 -6.81 -6.37
CA ARG A 55 9.88 -7.66 -5.32
C ARG A 55 10.80 -7.89 -4.11
N ARG A 56 12.11 -7.61 -4.19
CA ARG A 56 12.99 -7.71 -3.03
C ARG A 56 12.65 -6.69 -1.95
N SER A 57 11.94 -5.60 -2.29
CA SER A 57 11.44 -4.61 -1.33
C SER A 57 10.54 -5.21 -0.25
N PHE A 58 9.92 -6.37 -0.49
CA PHE A 58 9.08 -7.06 0.50
C PHE A 58 9.88 -7.90 1.50
N MET A 59 11.10 -8.33 1.14
CA MET A 59 11.86 -9.31 1.92
C MET A 59 12.27 -8.84 3.33
N PRO A 60 12.62 -7.55 3.56
CA PRO A 60 12.85 -7.07 4.92
C PRO A 60 11.65 -7.25 5.85
N GLY A 61 10.43 -6.99 5.36
CA GLY A 61 9.20 -7.18 6.12
C GLY A 61 8.89 -8.65 6.40
N VAL A 62 9.12 -9.53 5.41
CA VAL A 62 9.00 -10.98 5.59
C VAL A 62 9.99 -11.48 6.64
N LYS A 63 11.25 -11.03 6.59
CA LYS A 63 12.26 -11.40 7.59
C LYS A 63 11.86 -10.94 8.98
N LEU A 64 11.41 -9.68 9.13
CA LEU A 64 10.95 -9.14 10.41
C LEU A 64 9.82 -10.00 10.99
N ALA A 65 8.82 -10.36 10.17
CA ALA A 65 7.72 -11.22 10.60
C ALA A 65 8.22 -12.59 11.07
N ILE A 66 9.22 -13.17 10.38
CA ILE A 66 9.82 -14.44 10.78
C ILE A 66 10.59 -14.29 12.10
N ASP A 67 11.38 -13.23 12.26
CA ASP A 67 12.18 -13.00 13.47
C ASP A 67 11.31 -12.81 14.72
N LYS A 68 10.09 -12.24 14.58
CA LYS A 68 9.16 -11.98 15.68
C LYS A 68 8.20 -13.16 15.96
N LEU A 69 8.19 -14.22 15.15
CA LEU A 69 7.23 -15.34 15.28
C LEU A 69 7.29 -16.03 16.65
N GLU A 70 8.48 -16.15 17.24
CA GLU A 70 8.66 -16.85 18.53
C GLU A 70 7.98 -16.11 19.70
N ASP A 71 7.75 -14.81 19.57
CA ASP A 71 7.16 -13.94 20.60
C ASP A 71 5.64 -13.76 20.44
N ILE A 72 5.02 -14.40 19.45
CA ILE A 72 3.61 -14.18 19.09
C ILE A 72 2.76 -15.39 19.49
N ASP A 73 1.83 -15.16 20.42
CA ASP A 73 0.70 -16.05 20.66
C ASP A 73 -0.53 -15.58 19.85
N GLY A 74 -1.08 -16.47 19.02
CA GLY A 74 -2.30 -16.19 18.26
C GLY A 74 -2.05 -15.57 16.87
N VAL A 75 -2.89 -14.63 16.46
CA VAL A 75 -2.88 -14.05 15.10
C VAL A 75 -2.63 -12.55 15.17
N VAL A 76 -1.63 -12.09 14.42
CA VAL A 76 -1.35 -10.67 14.20
C VAL A 76 -1.76 -10.29 12.79
N TYR A 77 -2.58 -9.24 12.65
CA TYR A 77 -3.01 -8.72 11.35
C TYR A 77 -2.35 -7.37 11.10
N GLY A 78 -1.55 -7.26 10.02
CA GLY A 78 -0.77 -6.06 9.69
C GLY A 78 0.65 -6.11 10.25
N LEU A 79 1.63 -5.80 9.40
CA LEU A 79 3.06 -5.85 9.75
C LEU A 79 3.47 -4.70 10.69
N ASP A 80 2.73 -3.59 10.67
CA ASP A 80 2.89 -2.44 11.56
C ASP A 80 2.81 -2.81 13.05
N ASN A 81 2.00 -3.82 13.40
CA ASN A 81 1.92 -4.34 14.76
C ASN A 81 3.19 -5.08 15.22
N LEU A 82 4.12 -5.39 14.31
CA LEU A 82 5.41 -6.00 14.61
C LEU A 82 6.58 -5.00 14.54
N MET A 83 6.31 -3.76 14.13
CA MET A 83 7.30 -2.71 14.01
C MET A 83 7.45 -1.93 15.33
N GLU A 84 8.66 -1.46 15.59
CA GLU A 84 8.97 -0.53 16.67
C GLU A 84 9.17 0.86 16.04
N PHE A 85 8.45 1.88 16.53
CA PHE A 85 8.45 3.25 16.01
C PHE A 85 9.14 4.22 16.96
#